data_AF-A0AAV0T2J7-F1
#
_entry.id   AF-A0AAV0T2J7-F1
#
_cell.length_a   1.000
_cell.length_b   1.000
_cell.length_c   1.000
_cell.angle_alpha   90.00
_cell.angle_beta   90.00
_cell.angle_gamma   90.00
#
_symmetry.space_group_name_H-M   'P 1'
#
loop_
_entity.id
_entity.type
_entity.pdbx_description
1 polymer ?
#
loop_
_entity_poly.entity_id
_entity_poly.type
_entity_poly.pdbx_seq_one_letter_code
_entity_poly.pdbx_strand_id
1 'polypeptide(L)'
;MYRNLVAICDTLRKKSKQVCLATIASACPLDTEMDNTSSAVNTALEQFCNSTSTEAAPVVLGPRLDTYAFRRESALSFDKYHFNSQSYRQLAYNTADFLIPMMTAVEWTIWKDQPSRVSYDKTLYD
;
A
#
# COMPACT_ATOMS: atom_id res chain seq x y z
N MET A 1 -9.16 -5.48 14.65
CA MET A 1 -8.60 -4.52 13.67
C MET A 1 -8.81 -4.94 12.21
N TYR A 2 -8.68 -6.23 11.86
CA TYR A 2 -8.74 -6.72 10.47
C TYR A 2 -10.09 -6.55 9.75
N ARG A 3 -11.24 -6.55 10.44
CA ARG A 3 -12.56 -6.51 9.78
C ARG A 3 -12.72 -5.36 8.80
N ASN A 4 -12.26 -4.15 9.17
CA ASN A 4 -12.42 -2.97 8.32
C ASN A 4 -11.50 -3.07 7.09
N LEU A 5 -10.24 -3.46 7.29
CA LEU A 5 -9.27 -3.57 6.21
C LEU A 5 -9.66 -4.66 5.21
N VAL A 6 -10.08 -5.83 5.70
CA VAL A 6 -10.61 -6.92 4.85
C VAL A 6 -11.84 -6.44 4.07
N ALA A 7 -12.79 -5.77 4.72
CA ALA A 7 -13.98 -5.24 4.04
C ALA A 7 -13.65 -4.22 2.95
N ILE A 8 -12.64 -3.36 3.16
CA ILE A 8 -12.15 -2.41 2.16
C ILE A 8 -11.52 -3.18 0.98
N CYS A 9 -10.61 -4.12 1.25
CA CYS A 9 -9.99 -4.95 0.22
C CYS A 9 -11.05 -5.70 -0.60
N ASP A 10 -12.02 -6.34 0.04
CA ASP A 10 -13.12 -7.07 -0.61
C ASP A 10 -13.95 -6.14 -1.49
N THR A 11 -14.27 -4.94 -1.01
CA THR A 11 -15.05 -3.96 -1.77
C THR A 11 -14.31 -3.51 -3.03
N LEU A 12 -13.01 -3.26 -2.93
CA LEU A 12 -12.17 -2.88 -4.07
C LEU A 12 -12.02 -4.03 -5.07
N ARG A 13 -11.79 -5.26 -4.58
CA ARG A 13 -11.68 -6.46 -5.41
C ARG A 13 -12.99 -6.78 -6.15
N LYS A 14 -14.15 -6.60 -5.50
CA LYS A 14 -15.49 -6.72 -6.14
C LYS A 14 -15.67 -5.74 -7.30
N LYS A 15 -14.99 -4.58 -7.27
CA LYS A 15 -14.96 -3.61 -8.38
C LYS A 15 -13.85 -3.90 -9.40
N SER A 16 -13.31 -5.12 -9.40
CA SER A 16 -12.22 -5.59 -10.26
C SER A 16 -10.96 -4.72 -10.17
N LYS A 17 -10.71 -4.11 -9.01
CA LYS A 17 -9.47 -3.38 -8.74
C LYS A 17 -8.43 -4.33 -8.16
N GLN A 18 -7.19 -4.17 -8.61
CA GLN A 18 -6.05 -4.78 -7.95
C GLN A 18 -5.75 -4.02 -6.66
N VAL A 19 -5.46 -4.75 -5.59
CA VAL A 19 -5.27 -4.18 -4.26
C VAL A 19 -3.90 -4.56 -3.75
N CYS A 20 -3.15 -3.54 -3.30
CA CYS A 20 -1.87 -3.72 -2.62
C CYS A 20 -1.95 -3.19 -1.20
N LEU A 21 -1.29 -3.86 -0.26
CA LEU A 21 -1.20 -3.45 1.13
C LEU A 21 0.26 -3.18 1.51
N ALA A 22 0.53 -1.96 1.97
CA ALA A 22 1.81 -1.61 2.55
C ALA A 22 1.94 -2.18 3.97
N THR A 23 3.16 -2.54 4.37
CA THR A 23 3.47 -2.70 5.80
C THR A 23 3.53 -1.32 6.46
N ILE A 24 3.47 -1.28 7.79
CA ILE A 24 3.64 -0.05 8.56
C ILE A 24 5.08 0.12 9.05
N ALA A 25 5.57 1.36 9.03
CA ALA A 25 6.83 1.72 9.68
C ALA A 25 6.60 1.98 11.18
N SER A 26 7.54 1.54 12.00
CA SER A 26 7.59 1.95 13.41
C SER A 26 8.18 3.36 13.49
N ALA A 27 7.46 4.29 14.13
CA ALA A 27 7.95 5.66 14.38
C ALA A 27 9.14 5.68 15.35
N CYS A 28 9.21 4.69 16.25
CA CYS A 28 10.26 4.55 17.26
C CYS A 28 10.75 3.09 17.28
N PRO A 29 11.63 2.68 16.35
CA PRO A 29 12.10 1.30 16.28
C PRO A 29 13.02 0.87 17.44
N LEU A 30 13.49 1.84 18.24
CA LEU A 30 14.22 1.58 19.48
C LEU A 30 13.29 1.43 20.70
N ASP A 31 12.01 1.80 20.56
CA ASP A 31 10.99 1.54 21.56
C ASP A 31 10.43 0.14 21.33
N THR A 32 10.80 -0.79 22.22
CA THR A 32 10.46 -2.20 22.13
C THR A 32 8.95 -2.45 22.08
N GLU A 33 8.12 -1.66 22.77
CA GLU A 33 6.68 -1.87 22.78
C GLU A 33 6.01 -1.40 21.48
N MET A 34 6.43 -0.23 20.98
CA MET A 34 5.95 0.28 19.69
C MET A 34 6.43 -0.57 18.52
N ASP A 35 7.67 -1.08 18.58
CA ASP A 35 8.21 -1.97 17.56
C ASP A 35 7.51 -3.33 17.55
N ASN A 36 7.24 -3.91 18.73
CA ASN A 36 6.47 -5.15 18.86
C ASN A 36 5.04 -5.00 18.31
N THR A 37 4.38 -3.87 18.58
CA THR A 37 3.04 -3.60 18.06
C THR A 37 3.06 -3.48 16.54
N SER A 38 4.03 -2.73 16.00
CA SER A 38 4.18 -2.56 14.55
C SER A 38 4.49 -3.88 13.84
N SER A 39 5.35 -4.70 14.45
CA SER A 39 5.70 -6.03 13.98
C SER A 39 4.49 -6.97 13.96
N ALA A 40 3.69 -7.01 15.03
CA ALA A 40 2.49 -7.84 15.10
C ALA A 40 1.45 -7.49 14.02
N VAL A 41 1.27 -6.19 13.74
CA VAL A 41 0.40 -5.73 12.65
C VAL A 41 0.95 -6.16 11.30
N ASN A 42 2.24 -5.99 11.06
CA ASN A 42 2.88 -6.38 9.81
C ASN A 42 2.81 -7.89 9.55
N THR A 43 3.06 -8.73 10.56
CA THR A 43 2.91 -10.19 10.44
C THR A 43 1.50 -10.58 10.04
N ALA A 44 0.50 -9.91 10.58
CA ALA A 44 -0.88 -10.24 10.26
C ALA A 44 -1.34 -9.69 8.90
N LEU A 45 -0.79 -8.56 8.43
CA LEU A 45 -0.95 -8.10 7.05
C LEU A 45 -0.34 -9.11 6.07
N GLU A 46 0.84 -9.65 6.38
CA GLU A 46 1.48 -10.72 5.60
C GLU A 46 0.60 -11.97 5.56
N GLN A 47 0.12 -12.44 6.72
CA GLN A 47 -0.77 -13.60 6.80
C GLN A 47 -2.05 -13.41 5.99
N PHE A 48 -2.65 -12.21 6.03
CA PHE A 48 -3.83 -11.90 5.23
C PHE A 48 -3.52 -11.95 3.73
N CYS A 49 -2.46 -11.29 3.26
CA CYS A 49 -2.08 -11.33 1.85
C CYS A 49 -1.83 -12.78 1.38
N ASN A 50 -1.10 -13.56 2.18
CA ASN A 50 -0.82 -14.97 1.92
C ASN A 50 -2.10 -15.83 1.85
N SER A 51 -3.09 -15.56 2.71
CA SER A 51 -4.38 -16.28 2.69
C SER A 51 -5.17 -16.06 1.41
N THR A 52 -4.98 -14.90 0.75
CA THR A 52 -5.67 -14.56 -0.52
C THR A 52 -4.87 -14.96 -1.77
N SER A 53 -3.66 -15.53 -1.61
CA SER A 53 -2.72 -15.78 -2.72
C SER A 53 -3.22 -16.74 -3.80
N THR A 54 -4.15 -17.63 -3.45
CA THR A 54 -4.76 -18.61 -4.37
C THR A 54 -6.04 -18.11 -5.03
N GLU A 55 -6.51 -16.92 -4.67
CA GLU A 55 -7.71 -16.32 -5.24
C GLU A 55 -7.42 -15.72 -6.63
N ALA A 56 -8.45 -15.55 -7.45
CA ALA A 56 -8.32 -14.98 -8.81
C ALA A 56 -7.83 -13.52 -8.81
N ALA A 57 -8.06 -12.78 -7.72
CA ALA A 57 -7.60 -11.40 -7.53
C ALA A 57 -6.96 -11.29 -6.13
N PRO A 58 -5.71 -11.75 -5.96
CA PRO A 58 -5.05 -11.76 -4.67
C PRO A 58 -4.77 -10.34 -4.18
N VAL A 59 -4.76 -10.15 -2.87
CA VAL A 59 -4.23 -8.92 -2.27
C VAL A 59 -2.72 -9.06 -2.18
N VAL A 60 -1.99 -8.16 -2.83
CA VAL A 60 -0.53 -8.21 -2.90
C VAL A 60 0.08 -7.40 -1.76
N LEU A 61 1.11 -7.94 -1.12
CA LEU A 61 1.87 -7.21 -0.12
C LEU A 61 2.91 -6.31 -0.78
N GLY A 62 2.84 -5.01 -0.52
CA GLY A 62 3.81 -4.01 -0.94
C GLY A 62 3.27 -2.58 -0.79
N PRO A 63 4.12 -1.55 -0.64
CA PRO A 63 5.57 -1.57 -0.35
C PRO A 63 5.92 -2.00 1.09
N ARG A 64 7.18 -2.38 1.30
CA ARG A 64 7.73 -2.77 2.62
C ARG A 64 8.34 -1.57 3.37
N LEU A 65 7.54 -0.98 4.26
CA LEU A 65 7.94 0.13 5.15
C LEU A 65 8.62 -0.35 6.44
N ASP A 66 8.58 -1.64 6.73
CA ASP A 66 9.22 -2.29 7.87
C ASP A 66 10.72 -2.53 7.68
N THR A 67 11.27 -2.14 6.52
CA THR A 67 12.69 -2.26 6.21
C THR A 67 13.52 -1.18 6.91
N TYR A 68 14.81 -1.47 7.10
CA TYR A 68 15.74 -0.54 7.76
C TYR A 68 15.87 0.82 7.05
N ALA A 69 15.55 0.90 5.75
CA ALA A 69 15.58 2.16 5.01
C ALA A 69 14.57 3.20 5.53
N PHE A 70 13.41 2.76 6.01
CA PHE A 70 12.32 3.63 6.49
C PHE A 70 12.26 3.77 8.01
N ARG A 71 13.09 3.00 8.73
CA ARG A 71 13.16 3.01 10.21
C ARG A 71 14.20 4.01 10.77
N ARG A 72 14.98 4.67 9.92
CA ARG A 72 16.02 5.61 10.38
C ARG A 72 15.42 6.98 10.69
N GLU A 73 15.95 7.67 11.70
CA GLU A 73 15.55 9.06 11.97
C GLU A 73 15.80 9.98 10.76
N SER A 74 16.85 9.71 9.97
CA SER A 74 17.13 10.42 8.72
C SER A 74 16.08 10.20 7.62
N ALA A 75 15.18 9.24 7.80
CA ALA A 75 14.06 9.00 6.89
C ALA A 75 12.84 9.89 7.23
N LEU A 76 12.81 10.49 8.42
CA LEU A 76 11.70 11.26 8.95
C LEU A 76 11.81 12.74 8.56
N SER A 77 10.67 13.40 8.57
CA SER A 77 10.52 14.85 8.44
C SER A 77 10.85 15.55 9.76
N PHE A 78 10.74 16.88 9.78
CA PHE A 78 10.99 17.70 10.97
C PHE A 78 10.08 17.37 12.16
N ASP A 79 8.91 16.76 11.91
CA ASP A 79 7.95 16.34 12.93
C ASP A 79 8.26 14.97 13.56
N LYS A 80 9.32 14.31 13.08
CA LYS A 80 9.73 12.97 13.54
C LYS A 80 8.64 11.90 13.44
N TYR A 81 7.67 12.09 12.55
CA TYR A 81 6.57 11.14 12.34
C TYR A 81 6.37 10.81 10.88
N HIS A 82 6.26 11.82 10.01
CA HIS A 82 6.10 11.61 8.58
C HIS A 82 7.44 11.33 7.91
N PHE A 83 7.42 10.69 6.75
CA PHE A 83 8.60 10.57 5.91
C PHE A 83 8.99 11.93 5.31
N ASN A 84 10.29 12.16 5.14
CA ASN A 84 10.76 13.30 4.35
C ASN A 84 10.68 13.04 2.84
N SER A 85 10.98 14.05 2.03
CA SER A 85 10.89 13.98 0.57
C SER A 85 11.76 12.88 -0.03
N GLN A 86 12.96 12.64 0.53
CA GLN A 86 13.88 11.60 0.05
C GLN A 86 13.29 10.20 0.31
N SER A 87 12.72 9.97 1.49
CA SER A 87 12.06 8.72 1.84
C SER A 87 10.83 8.45 0.99
N TYR A 88 9.97 9.46 0.73
CA TYR A 88 8.84 9.29 -0.18
C TYR A 88 9.29 8.99 -1.62
N ARG A 89 10.40 9.59 -2.07
CA ARG A 89 10.99 9.28 -3.38
C ARG A 89 11.48 7.83 -3.43
N GLN A 90 12.18 7.35 -2.40
CA GLN A 90 12.60 5.96 -2.32
C GLN A 90 11.40 5.00 -2.27
N LEU A 91 10.36 5.36 -1.52
CA LEU A 91 9.12 4.59 -1.44
C LEU A 91 8.48 4.46 -2.82
N ALA A 92 8.40 5.54 -3.59
CA ALA A 92 7.86 5.52 -4.95
C ALA A 92 8.67 4.59 -5.88
N TYR A 93 10.01 4.60 -5.78
CA TYR A 93 10.85 3.67 -6.56
C TYR A 93 10.62 2.21 -6.16
N ASN A 94 10.69 1.90 -4.86
CA ASN A 94 10.39 0.55 -4.37
C ASN A 94 8.96 0.11 -4.74
N THR A 95 8.08 1.08 -4.93
CA THR A 95 6.69 0.83 -5.30
C THR A 95 6.52 0.45 -6.77
N ALA A 96 7.32 1.05 -7.65
CA ALA A 96 7.32 0.69 -9.05
C ALA A 96 7.64 -0.80 -9.27
N ASP A 97 8.58 -1.35 -8.51
CA ASP A 97 9.01 -2.75 -8.64
C ASP A 97 7.86 -3.76 -8.45
N PHE A 98 6.90 -3.45 -7.58
CA PHE A 98 5.73 -4.31 -7.36
C PHE A 98 4.52 -3.92 -8.21
N LEU A 99 4.36 -2.63 -8.53
CA LEU A 99 3.23 -2.17 -9.34
C LEU A 99 3.36 -2.57 -10.80
N ILE A 100 4.56 -2.45 -11.39
CA ILE A 100 4.77 -2.68 -12.82
C ILE A 100 4.26 -4.07 -13.27
N PRO A 101 4.56 -5.18 -12.57
CA PRO A 101 4.03 -6.50 -12.94
C PRO A 101 2.50 -6.63 -12.83
N MET A 102 1.86 -5.81 -12.00
CA MET A 102 0.42 -5.82 -11.80
C MET A 102 -0.32 -4.94 -12.83
N MET A 103 0.33 -3.86 -13.27
CA MET A 103 -0.24 -2.91 -14.22
C MET A 103 -0.50 -3.57 -15.59
N THR A 104 -1.68 -3.29 -16.15
CA THR A 104 -1.96 -3.59 -17.55
C THR A 104 -1.41 -2.48 -18.42
N ALA A 105 -0.57 -2.82 -19.40
CA ALA A 105 -0.15 -1.86 -20.41
C ALA A 105 -1.35 -1.45 -21.25
N VAL A 106 -1.65 -0.15 -21.28
CA VAL A 106 -2.68 0.45 -22.13
C VAL A 106 -1.98 1.39 -23.09
N GLU A 107 -2.28 1.29 -24.39
CA GLU A 107 -1.73 2.24 -25.36
C GLU A 107 -2.12 3.67 -25.00
N TRP A 108 -1.17 4.61 -25.11
CA TRP A 108 -1.38 6.02 -24.74
C TRP A 108 -2.57 6.68 -25.46
N THR A 109 -2.83 6.27 -26.71
CA THR A 109 -3.98 6.69 -27.51
C THR A 109 -5.30 6.25 -26.90
N ILE A 110 -5.39 4.99 -26.46
CA ILE A 110 -6.55 4.40 -25.76
C ILE A 110 -6.70 5.04 -24.37
N TRP A 111 -5.58 5.22 -23.65
CA TRP A 111 -5.60 5.85 -22.34
C TRP A 111 -6.10 7.28 -22.40
N LYS A 112 -5.77 8.10 -23.41
CA LYS A 112 -6.29 9.48 -23.51
C LYS A 112 -7.78 9.57 -23.82
N ASP A 113 -8.36 8.55 -24.46
CA ASP A 113 -9.79 8.48 -24.77
C ASP A 113 -10.63 7.90 -23.63
N GLN A 114 -10.00 7.34 -22.58
CA GLN A 114 -10.70 6.83 -21.40
C GLN A 114 -11.12 7.93 -20.39
N PRO A 115 -10.28 8.91 -19.98
CA PRO A 115 -10.64 9.99 -19.07
C PRO A 115 -11.84 10.82 -19.52
N SER A 116 -12.01 10.98 -20.84
CA SER A 116 -13.19 11.64 -21.42
C SER A 116 -14.48 10.83 -21.27
N ARG A 117 -14.38 9.54 -20.93
CA ARG A 117 -15.48 8.57 -20.74
C ARG A 117 -15.65 8.11 -19.29
N VAL A 118 -14.77 8.51 -18.36
CA VAL A 118 -14.93 8.20 -16.93
C VAL A 118 -16.01 9.12 -16.36
N SER A 119 -17.20 8.58 -16.10
CA SER A 119 -18.19 9.26 -15.26
C SER A 119 -17.80 9.06 -13.78
N TYR A 120 -17.55 10.16 -13.08
CA TYR A 120 -17.39 10.11 -11.64
C TYR A 120 -18.73 9.81 -11.00
N ASP A 121 -18.78 8.75 -10.19
CA ASP A 121 -19.94 8.46 -9.36
C ASP A 121 -20.02 9.52 -8.26
N LYS A 122 -20.95 10.46 -8.40
CA LYS A 122 -21.13 11.57 -7.46
C LYS A 122 -21.44 11.10 -6.03
N THR A 123 -22.01 9.90 -5.88
CA THR A 123 -22.34 9.34 -4.56
C THR A 123 -21.12 8.95 -3.71
N LEU A 124 -19.91 8.98 -4.28
CA LEU A 124 -18.66 8.79 -3.54
C LEU A 124 -18.12 10.07 -2.90
N TYR A 125 -18.70 11.24 -3.21
CA TYR A 125 -18.18 12.56 -2.82
C TYR A 125 -19.20 13.43 -2.06
N ASP A 126 -20.40 12.91 -1.81
CA ASP A 126 -21.44 13.50 -0.96
C ASP A 126 -21.53 12.72 0.37
#